data_AF-A0A1Q6IEK9-F1
#
_entry.id   AF-A0A1Q6IEK9-F1
#
_cell.length_a   1.000
_cell.length_b   1.000
_cell.length_c   1.000
_cell.angle_alpha   90.00
_cell.angle_beta   90.00
_cell.angle_gamma   90.00
#
_symmetry.space_group_name_H-M   'P 1'
#
loop_
_entity.id
_entity.type
_entity.pdbx_description
1 polymer ?
#
loop_
_entity_poly.entity_id
_entity_poly.type
_entity_poly.pdbx_seq_one_letter_code
_entity_poly.pdbx_strand_id
1 'polypeptide(L)'
;MLHFEKAGNFKSVSLWYFYNTIDCRQKFGKIIDENKGLYPCHIISMRDMVYCLSHNIDPLSQIGDHYIISREKDYMTTKNNPEMAKVLMDRFMQGNTSYLGIETNKGVLLFSNYGKGEQQSEQFLQNLANDFYHPYFGYNKLVLHTINTWPSLTEGKVDLCYKELLLENNEDIPDNAFVSDDILNYSCKEIEFDLTPTWRNFNRLIEENPYSPLQVSPENYEIMTLQCFADPPATPAESVVDYSKFVTDFSRAYEFLEVINQCEESGKNFDNELQKLAREIIKKEYADNPRLNIYNNPVVSVKEQPKRVVENLSMKNKGKRMKL
;
A
#
# COMPACT_ATOMS: atom_id res chain seq x y z
N MET A 1 23.15 -20.87 13.64
CA MET A 1 22.28 -20.18 12.68
C MET A 1 22.99 -18.91 12.26
N LEU A 2 22.89 -18.55 10.98
CA LEU A 2 23.63 -17.45 10.39
C LEU A 2 22.66 -16.43 9.82
N HIS A 3 22.83 -15.19 10.22
CA HIS A 3 22.22 -14.03 9.60
C HIS A 3 23.34 -13.30 8.86
N PHE A 4 23.17 -13.03 7.56
CA PHE A 4 24.15 -12.31 6.74
C PHE A 4 23.66 -10.88 6.53
N GLU A 5 24.43 -9.91 6.99
CA GLU A 5 24.28 -8.50 6.61
C GLU A 5 25.49 -8.08 5.75
N LYS A 6 25.30 -7.02 4.97
CA LYS A 6 25.98 -6.78 3.70
C LYS A 6 27.10 -5.75 3.82
N ALA A 7 28.21 -5.98 3.13
CA ALA A 7 29.19 -4.95 2.84
C ALA A 7 29.09 -4.54 1.35
N GLY A 8 28.52 -3.36 1.05
CA GLY A 8 28.55 -2.75 -0.29
C GLY A 8 27.38 -3.11 -1.24
N ASN A 9 27.55 -2.94 -2.56
CA ASN A 9 26.49 -2.80 -3.58
C ASN A 9 25.77 -4.09 -4.09
N PHE A 10 25.75 -5.21 -3.37
CA PHE A 10 25.08 -6.46 -3.84
C PHE A 10 23.85 -6.85 -2.99
N LYS A 11 22.66 -7.01 -3.60
CA LYS A 11 21.36 -7.35 -2.97
C LYS A 11 21.46 -8.37 -1.81
N SER A 12 20.79 -8.09 -0.69
CA SER A 12 20.79 -8.94 0.50
C SER A 12 20.14 -10.30 0.24
N VAL A 13 20.74 -11.38 0.74
CA VAL A 13 20.14 -12.72 0.72
C VAL A 13 20.20 -13.28 2.13
N SER A 14 19.04 -13.35 2.80
CA SER A 14 18.91 -13.96 4.12
C SER A 14 18.97 -15.49 3.98
N LEU A 15 20.18 -16.05 4.03
CA LEU A 15 20.43 -17.49 3.95
C LEU A 15 20.53 -18.12 5.35
N TRP A 16 19.51 -18.87 5.75
CA TRP A 16 19.39 -19.46 7.07
C TRP A 16 19.79 -20.95 7.05
N TYR A 17 20.93 -21.29 7.67
CA TYR A 17 21.43 -22.68 7.77
C TYR A 17 21.40 -23.24 9.20
N PHE A 18 20.99 -24.51 9.33
CA PHE A 18 20.83 -25.26 10.58
C PHE A 18 21.94 -26.32 10.73
N TYR A 19 22.65 -26.37 11.88
CA TYR A 19 23.63 -27.44 12.14
C TYR A 19 23.71 -27.89 13.60
N ASN A 20 23.89 -29.20 13.78
CA ASN A 20 24.22 -29.86 15.05
C ASN A 20 25.76 -29.92 15.23
N THR A 21 26.23 -29.02 16.10
CA THR A 21 27.45 -28.95 16.95
C THR A 21 28.87 -29.44 16.58
N ILE A 22 29.20 -30.26 15.57
CA ILE A 22 30.63 -30.64 15.35
C ILE A 22 31.11 -30.51 13.90
N ASP A 23 30.23 -30.70 12.93
CA ASP A 23 30.53 -30.65 11.49
C ASP A 23 30.48 -29.22 10.90
N CYS A 24 30.34 -28.23 11.78
CA CYS A 24 29.97 -26.87 11.40
C CYS A 24 31.12 -26.14 10.69
N ARG A 25 32.32 -26.06 11.28
CA ARG A 25 33.42 -25.20 10.79
C ARG A 25 33.90 -25.54 9.37
N GLN A 26 33.88 -26.83 8.99
CA GLN A 26 34.27 -27.26 7.65
C GLN A 26 33.20 -26.94 6.59
N LYS A 27 31.91 -27.05 6.94
CA LYS A 27 30.79 -26.67 6.05
C LYS A 27 30.62 -25.15 5.94
N PHE A 28 30.98 -24.41 6.98
CA PHE A 28 31.05 -22.95 6.98
C PHE A 28 31.95 -22.38 5.90
N GLY A 29 33.18 -22.91 5.78
CA GLY A 29 34.11 -22.51 4.71
C GLY A 29 33.51 -22.73 3.32
N LYS A 30 32.90 -23.90 3.10
CA LYS A 30 32.25 -24.24 1.83
C LYS A 30 31.09 -23.30 1.46
N ILE A 31 30.26 -22.87 2.41
CA ILE A 31 29.16 -21.92 2.18
C ILE A 31 29.69 -20.52 1.87
N ILE A 32 30.76 -20.07 2.53
CA ILE A 32 31.43 -18.79 2.24
C ILE A 32 32.04 -18.82 0.83
N ASP A 33 32.66 -19.95 0.47
CA ASP A 33 33.24 -20.20 -0.85
C ASP A 33 32.15 -20.24 -1.95
N GLU A 34 31.03 -20.95 -1.72
CA GLU A 34 29.90 -21.07 -2.63
C GLU A 34 29.12 -19.74 -2.78
N ASN A 35 29.03 -18.93 -1.72
CA ASN A 35 28.40 -17.62 -1.72
C ASN A 35 29.39 -16.47 -1.99
N LYS A 36 30.52 -16.76 -2.64
CA LYS A 36 31.47 -15.76 -3.17
C LYS A 36 31.99 -14.75 -2.14
N GLY A 37 32.22 -15.18 -0.89
CA GLY A 37 32.81 -14.34 0.15
C GLY A 37 31.80 -13.49 0.95
N LEU A 38 30.51 -13.84 0.94
CA LEU A 38 29.54 -13.28 1.88
C LEU A 38 29.76 -13.85 3.29
N TYR A 39 29.89 -12.96 4.28
CA TYR A 39 30.10 -13.32 5.69
C TYR A 39 28.84 -13.10 6.52
N PRO A 40 28.53 -14.01 7.45
CA PRO A 40 27.39 -13.84 8.33
C PRO A 40 27.67 -12.73 9.34
N CYS A 41 26.75 -11.79 9.48
CA CYS A 41 26.83 -10.73 10.48
C CYS A 41 26.39 -11.18 11.87
N HIS A 42 25.52 -12.18 12.00
CA HIS A 42 25.18 -12.75 13.31
C HIS A 42 25.18 -14.28 13.28
N ILE A 43 25.79 -14.90 14.30
CA ILE A 43 25.83 -16.35 14.48
C ILE A 43 25.16 -16.69 15.81
N ILE A 44 23.94 -17.23 15.78
CA ILE A 44 23.17 -17.57 16.99
C ILE A 44 23.04 -19.10 17.09
N SER A 45 23.26 -19.68 18.28
CA SER A 45 23.02 -21.11 18.50
C SER A 45 21.52 -21.40 18.63
N MET A 46 21.10 -22.62 18.26
CA MET A 46 19.70 -23.06 18.46
C MET A 46 19.24 -22.90 19.92
N ARG A 47 20.14 -23.10 20.88
CA ARG A 47 19.82 -23.03 22.30
C ARG A 47 19.57 -21.58 22.72
N ASP A 48 20.45 -20.68 22.33
CA ASP A 48 20.33 -19.25 22.61
C ASP A 48 19.05 -18.70 22.02
N MET A 49 18.78 -19.06 20.76
CA MET A 49 17.55 -18.69 20.07
C MET A 49 16.29 -19.16 20.79
N VAL A 50 16.22 -20.45 21.16
CA VAL A 50 15.06 -20.99 21.90
C VAL A 50 14.87 -20.27 23.22
N TYR A 51 15.95 -20.00 23.94
CA TYR A 51 15.92 -19.26 25.20
C TYR A 51 15.43 -17.83 25.02
N CYS A 52 15.99 -17.08 24.06
CA CYS A 52 15.60 -15.71 23.79
C CYS A 52 14.11 -15.63 23.44
N LEU A 53 13.65 -16.48 22.53
CA LEU A 53 12.27 -16.48 22.09
C LEU A 53 11.27 -16.90 23.16
N SER A 54 11.63 -17.85 24.04
CA SER A 54 10.76 -18.22 25.16
C SER A 54 10.60 -17.10 26.19
N HIS A 55 11.55 -16.18 26.24
CA HIS A 55 11.56 -15.03 27.14
C HIS A 55 11.22 -13.70 26.45
N ASN A 56 10.79 -13.74 25.19
CA ASN A 56 10.52 -12.54 24.37
C ASN A 56 11.72 -11.59 24.23
N ILE A 57 12.93 -12.11 24.30
CA ILE A 57 14.18 -11.38 24.07
C ILE A 57 14.48 -11.39 22.57
N ASP A 58 14.89 -10.24 22.04
CA ASP A 58 15.46 -10.14 20.71
C ASP A 58 16.84 -10.86 20.69
N PRO A 59 16.99 -11.97 19.96
CA PRO A 59 18.23 -12.74 19.92
C PRO A 59 19.37 -12.02 19.20
N LEU A 60 19.10 -10.93 18.50
CA LEU A 60 20.11 -10.06 17.88
C LEU A 60 20.47 -8.85 18.77
N SER A 61 19.77 -8.66 19.89
CA SER A 61 20.08 -7.59 20.86
C SER A 61 21.27 -7.95 21.76
N GLN A 62 21.84 -6.93 22.43
CA GLN A 62 22.89 -7.13 23.43
C GLN A 62 22.46 -8.09 24.55
N ILE A 63 21.20 -8.04 24.99
CA ILE A 63 20.66 -8.92 26.04
C ILE A 63 20.60 -10.38 25.57
N GLY A 64 20.37 -10.60 24.27
CA GLY A 64 20.36 -11.92 23.65
C GLY A 64 21.74 -12.56 23.48
N ASP A 65 22.83 -11.85 23.83
CA ASP A 65 24.18 -12.39 23.72
C ASP A 65 24.37 -13.62 24.62
N HIS A 66 25.00 -14.66 24.06
CA HIS A 66 25.24 -15.92 24.73
C HIS A 66 25.91 -15.76 26.11
N TYR A 67 26.86 -14.84 26.24
CA TYR A 67 27.57 -14.60 27.50
C TYR A 67 26.63 -14.11 28.62
N ILE A 68 25.56 -13.41 28.28
CA ILE A 68 24.55 -12.92 29.22
C ILE A 68 23.58 -14.05 29.55
N ILE A 69 22.89 -14.59 28.55
CA ILE A 69 21.80 -15.56 28.76
C ILE A 69 22.29 -16.88 29.35
N SER A 70 23.52 -17.32 29.07
CA SER A 70 24.07 -18.57 29.60
C SER A 70 24.28 -18.57 31.12
N ARG A 71 24.23 -17.39 31.75
CA ARG A 71 24.36 -17.20 33.20
C ARG A 71 23.02 -17.20 33.92
N GLU A 72 21.91 -17.15 33.17
CA GLU A 72 20.58 -17.22 33.75
C GLU A 72 20.29 -18.62 34.31
N LYS A 73 19.65 -18.66 35.47
CA LYS A 73 19.47 -19.89 36.26
C LYS A 73 18.66 -20.96 35.51
N ASP A 74 17.79 -20.53 34.61
CA ASP A 74 16.86 -21.37 33.86
C ASP A 74 17.33 -21.70 32.44
N TYR A 75 18.43 -21.11 31.96
CA TYR A 75 18.98 -21.33 30.60
C TYR A 75 19.20 -22.81 30.25
N MET A 76 19.65 -23.61 31.22
CA MET A 76 19.91 -25.04 31.04
C MET A 76 18.63 -25.90 31.07
N THR A 77 17.53 -25.37 31.60
CA THR A 77 16.24 -26.07 31.72
C THR A 77 15.32 -25.85 30.52
N THR A 78 15.60 -24.85 29.69
CA THR A 78 14.89 -24.57 28.45
C THR A 78 15.25 -25.62 27.38
N LYS A 79 14.76 -26.86 27.51
CA LYS A 79 15.08 -27.91 26.54
C LYS A 79 13.95 -28.87 26.15
N ASN A 80 13.90 -29.07 24.83
CA ASN A 80 13.43 -30.24 24.08
C ASN A 80 11.92 -30.44 23.91
N ASN A 81 11.29 -29.53 23.17
CA ASN A 81 10.11 -29.87 22.37
C ASN A 81 10.39 -29.55 20.87
N PRO A 82 10.45 -30.56 19.98
CA PRO A 82 10.67 -30.35 18.54
C PRO A 82 9.60 -29.47 17.87
N GLU A 83 8.35 -29.57 18.31
CA GLU A 83 7.23 -28.73 17.84
C GLU A 83 7.48 -27.26 18.21
N MET A 84 7.95 -27.04 19.43
CA MET A 84 8.33 -25.71 19.93
C MET A 84 9.53 -25.16 19.17
N ALA A 85 10.53 -25.98 18.83
CA ALA A 85 11.67 -25.53 18.02
C ALA A 85 11.22 -25.05 16.62
N LYS A 86 10.22 -25.70 16.01
CA LYS A 86 9.64 -25.25 14.73
C LYS A 86 8.86 -23.93 14.88
N VAL A 87 8.00 -23.82 15.89
CA VAL A 87 7.24 -22.57 16.15
C VAL A 87 8.15 -21.40 16.48
N LEU A 88 9.20 -21.64 17.27
CA LEU A 88 10.20 -20.63 17.61
C LEU A 88 11.05 -20.27 16.37
N MET A 89 11.29 -21.22 15.46
CA MET A 89 11.92 -20.94 14.17
C MET A 89 11.08 -20.03 13.28
N ASP A 90 9.81 -20.33 13.10
CA ASP A 90 8.91 -19.49 12.32
C ASP A 90 8.85 -18.08 12.93
N ARG A 91 8.78 -17.98 14.27
CA ARG A 91 8.80 -16.70 15.00
C ARG A 91 10.08 -15.90 14.78
N PHE A 92 11.23 -16.57 14.62
CA PHE A 92 12.48 -15.87 14.40
C PHE A 92 12.70 -15.39 12.98
N MET A 93 12.29 -16.22 12.03
CA MET A 93 12.31 -15.88 10.62
C MET A 93 11.42 -14.69 10.30
N GLN A 94 10.30 -14.59 11.03
CA GLN A 94 9.36 -13.48 10.93
C GLN A 94 9.70 -12.29 11.83
N GLY A 95 10.70 -12.36 12.72
CA GLY A 95 10.90 -11.31 13.74
C GLY A 95 9.83 -11.29 14.85
N ASN A 96 10.07 -10.55 15.94
CA ASN A 96 9.15 -10.49 17.08
C ASN A 96 8.29 -9.24 17.15
N THR A 97 8.56 -8.23 16.30
CA THR A 97 7.88 -6.94 16.34
C THR A 97 7.35 -6.60 14.96
N SER A 98 6.12 -6.10 14.91
CA SER A 98 5.45 -5.69 13.68
C SER A 98 5.49 -4.17 13.55
N TYR A 99 5.78 -3.71 12.34
CA TYR A 99 5.82 -2.30 11.95
C TYR A 99 4.99 -2.10 10.67
N LEU A 100 4.47 -0.90 10.50
CA LEU A 100 3.99 -0.43 9.21
C LEU A 100 5.19 0.07 8.40
N GLY A 101 5.43 -0.53 7.25
CA GLY A 101 6.40 -0.06 6.26
C GLY A 101 5.68 0.65 5.12
N ILE A 102 5.98 1.92 4.85
CA ILE A 102 5.44 2.63 3.69
C ILE A 102 6.55 2.75 2.65
N GLU A 103 6.45 1.96 1.57
CA GLU A 103 7.39 2.01 0.45
C GLU A 103 7.00 3.12 -0.52
N THR A 104 7.98 3.96 -0.85
CA THR A 104 7.86 5.05 -1.83
C THR A 104 9.02 5.00 -2.83
N ASN A 105 9.01 5.88 -3.84
CA ASN A 105 10.16 6.04 -4.73
C ASN A 105 11.41 6.65 -4.08
N LYS A 106 11.32 7.10 -2.82
CA LYS A 106 12.45 7.60 -2.02
C LYS A 106 13.05 6.55 -1.08
N GLY A 107 12.39 5.40 -0.92
CA GLY A 107 12.75 4.33 0.03
C GLY A 107 11.57 3.97 0.93
N VAL A 108 11.86 3.27 2.02
CA VAL A 108 10.84 2.76 2.95
C VAL A 108 10.83 3.57 4.25
N LEU A 109 9.66 4.01 4.69
CA LEU A 109 9.45 4.61 6.00
C LEU A 109 8.94 3.55 6.96
N LEU A 110 9.46 3.52 8.19
CA LEU A 110 9.03 2.56 9.22
C LEU A 110 8.31 3.25 10.37
N PHE A 111 7.14 2.73 10.71
CA PHE A 111 6.30 3.25 11.77
C PHE A 111 5.96 2.16 12.77
N SER A 112 6.06 2.48 14.06
CA SER A 112 5.46 1.65 15.10
C SER A 112 3.93 1.68 14.96
N ASN A 113 3.27 0.56 15.22
CA ASN A 113 1.82 0.43 15.07
C ASN A 113 0.99 1.24 16.09
N TYR A 114 1.62 1.92 17.05
CA TYR A 114 0.95 2.67 18.12
C TYR A 114 1.67 3.97 18.44
N GLY A 115 0.95 4.93 19.03
CA GLY A 115 1.54 6.14 19.59
C GLY A 115 2.18 7.02 18.51
N LYS A 116 3.47 7.32 18.64
CA LYS A 116 4.17 8.24 17.73
C LYS A 116 4.16 7.75 16.28
N GLY A 117 4.43 6.46 16.04
CA GLY A 117 4.45 5.90 14.70
C GLY A 117 3.09 5.92 14.01
N GLU A 118 2.04 5.56 14.74
CA GLU A 118 0.65 5.63 14.26
C GLU A 118 0.32 7.05 13.79
N GLN A 119 0.53 8.04 14.66
CA GLN A 119 0.27 9.45 14.35
C GLN A 119 1.09 9.96 13.16
N GLN A 120 2.38 9.61 13.07
CA GLN A 120 3.19 10.02 11.92
C GLN A 120 2.76 9.35 10.61
N SER A 121 2.36 8.08 10.67
CA SER A 121 1.90 7.35 9.48
C SER A 121 0.58 7.91 8.96
N GLU A 122 -0.36 8.25 9.85
CA GLU A 122 -1.61 8.92 9.52
C GLU A 122 -1.33 10.27 8.87
N GLN A 123 -0.45 11.07 9.48
CA GLN A 123 -0.06 12.36 8.95
C GLN A 123 0.62 12.25 7.58
N PHE A 124 1.50 11.27 7.38
CA PHE A 124 2.12 11.02 6.09
C PHE A 124 1.09 10.70 5.00
N LEU A 125 0.18 9.78 5.27
CA LEU A 125 -0.87 9.42 4.32
C LEU A 125 -1.84 10.60 4.06
N GLN A 126 -2.15 11.39 5.08
CA GLN A 126 -3.00 12.59 4.94
C GLN A 126 -2.32 13.66 4.08
N ASN A 127 -1.03 13.94 4.29
CA ASN A 127 -0.27 14.87 3.46
C ASN A 127 -0.22 14.38 2.01
N LEU A 128 0.02 13.08 1.79
CA LEU A 128 0.00 12.47 0.46
C LEU A 128 -1.38 12.60 -0.20
N ALA A 129 -2.47 12.40 0.54
CA ALA A 129 -3.83 12.58 0.05
C ALA A 129 -4.15 14.03 -0.27
N ASN A 130 -3.68 14.98 0.53
CA ASN A 130 -3.82 16.42 0.27
C ASN A 130 -3.11 16.83 -1.02
N ASP A 131 -1.93 16.27 -1.29
CA ASP A 131 -1.12 16.61 -2.46
C ASP A 131 -1.48 15.80 -3.72
N PHE A 132 -2.40 14.84 -3.66
CA PHE A 132 -2.62 13.83 -4.71
C PHE A 132 -2.80 14.43 -6.13
N TYR A 133 -3.54 15.54 -6.23
CA TYR A 133 -3.74 16.28 -7.48
C TYR A 133 -2.78 17.47 -7.66
N HIS A 134 -1.94 17.78 -6.68
CA HIS A 134 -1.03 18.91 -6.74
C HIS A 134 -0.05 18.78 -7.92
N PRO A 135 0.17 19.84 -8.73
CA PRO A 135 1.02 19.80 -9.93
C PRO A 135 2.41 19.20 -9.74
N TYR A 136 3.00 19.39 -8.55
CA TYR A 136 4.35 18.95 -8.18
C TYR A 136 4.36 17.71 -7.28
N PHE A 137 3.33 16.87 -7.37
CA PHE A 137 3.23 15.64 -6.57
C PHE A 137 4.50 14.78 -6.69
N GLY A 138 5.18 14.59 -5.55
CA GLY A 138 6.53 14.02 -5.50
C GLY A 138 6.61 12.50 -5.45
N TYR A 139 5.47 11.80 -5.48
CA TYR A 139 5.40 10.35 -5.32
C TYR A 139 4.85 9.66 -6.57
N ASN A 140 5.43 8.51 -6.92
CA ASN A 140 4.93 7.66 -8.01
C ASN A 140 4.80 6.18 -7.62
N LYS A 141 5.10 5.86 -6.36
CA LYS A 141 4.96 4.53 -5.76
C LYS A 141 4.44 4.69 -4.34
N LEU A 142 3.44 3.90 -3.96
CA LEU A 142 2.94 3.78 -2.59
C LEU A 142 2.51 2.33 -2.33
N VAL A 143 3.27 1.63 -1.52
CA VAL A 143 2.94 0.27 -1.08
C VAL A 143 3.01 0.22 0.44
N LEU A 144 1.92 -0.24 1.07
CA LEU A 144 1.85 -0.42 2.51
C LEU A 144 2.21 -1.86 2.85
N HIS A 145 3.23 -2.03 3.69
CA HIS A 145 3.76 -3.31 4.12
C HIS A 145 3.51 -3.54 5.60
N THR A 146 3.18 -4.78 5.96
CA THR A 146 3.39 -5.26 7.34
C THR A 146 4.78 -5.87 7.44
N ILE A 147 5.71 -5.16 8.09
CA ILE A 147 7.11 -5.57 8.26
C ILE A 147 7.25 -6.22 9.64
N ASN A 148 7.60 -7.50 9.67
CA ASN A 148 7.87 -8.18 10.93
C ASN A 148 9.37 -8.42 11.06
N THR A 149 10.01 -7.78 12.04
CA THR A 149 11.47 -7.81 12.18
C THR A 149 11.90 -7.66 13.65
N TRP A 150 13.20 -7.70 13.87
CA TRP A 150 13.83 -7.57 15.19
C TRP A 150 14.12 -6.10 15.51
N PRO A 151 13.75 -5.60 16.71
CA PRO A 151 14.00 -4.22 17.12
C PRO A 151 15.45 -3.76 16.96
N SER A 152 16.42 -4.65 17.19
CA SER A 152 17.85 -4.36 16.97
C SER A 152 18.20 -4.00 15.52
N LEU A 153 17.45 -4.51 14.53
CA LEU A 153 17.67 -4.20 13.11
C LEU A 153 17.06 -2.86 12.69
N THR A 154 16.05 -2.40 13.44
CA THR A 154 15.30 -1.16 13.20
C THR A 154 15.62 -0.05 14.20
N GLU A 155 16.58 -0.30 15.10
CA GLU A 155 16.98 0.66 16.13
C GLU A 155 17.42 1.98 15.48
N GLY A 156 16.82 3.09 15.95
CA GLY A 156 17.09 4.43 15.44
C GLY A 156 16.64 4.67 14.00
N LYS A 157 15.71 3.86 13.46
CA LYS A 157 15.16 4.00 12.09
C LYS A 157 13.64 4.14 12.02
N VAL A 158 12.95 4.00 13.15
CA VAL A 158 11.48 3.98 13.25
C VAL A 158 10.96 5.32 13.76
N ASP A 159 9.80 5.76 13.27
CA ASP A 159 9.10 6.99 13.67
C ASP A 159 9.93 8.28 13.49
N LEU A 160 10.63 8.35 12.35
CA LEU A 160 11.54 9.45 12.02
C LEU A 160 10.97 10.47 11.03
N CYS A 161 9.72 10.31 10.57
CA CYS A 161 9.18 11.17 9.51
C CYS A 161 9.05 12.62 9.94
N TYR A 162 8.52 12.86 11.14
CA TYR A 162 8.22 14.20 11.62
C TYR A 162 8.75 14.41 13.04
N LYS A 163 9.41 15.55 13.28
CA LYS A 163 9.88 15.91 14.63
C LYS A 163 8.71 16.27 15.55
N GLU A 164 7.74 17.00 15.00
CA GLU A 164 6.51 17.40 15.66
C GLU A 164 5.31 17.03 14.79
N LEU A 165 4.21 16.63 15.43
CA LEU A 165 2.95 16.33 14.77
C LEU A 165 2.13 17.62 14.68
N LEU A 166 1.95 18.12 13.47
CA LEU A 166 1.20 19.35 13.19
C LEU A 166 0.03 19.04 12.25
N LEU A 167 -1.06 19.83 12.33
CA LEU A 167 -2.23 19.67 11.45
C LEU A 167 -1.89 19.83 9.97
N GLU A 168 -0.92 20.68 9.67
CA GLU A 168 -0.29 20.83 8.36
C GLU A 168 1.22 20.84 8.61
N ASN A 169 1.92 19.81 8.14
CA ASN A 169 3.38 19.78 8.20
C ASN A 169 3.93 19.79 6.78
N ASN A 170 4.45 20.95 6.39
CA ASN A 170 5.16 21.16 5.12
C ASN A 170 6.67 20.92 5.26
N GLU A 171 7.13 20.41 6.42
CA GLU A 171 8.52 20.00 6.57
C GLU A 171 8.80 18.81 5.66
N ASP A 172 9.91 18.91 4.94
CA ASP A 172 10.46 17.79 4.20
C ASP A 172 10.83 16.66 5.17
N ILE A 173 10.38 15.44 4.83
CA ILE A 173 10.78 14.23 5.54
C ILE A 173 12.30 14.11 5.43
N PRO A 174 13.02 13.96 6.56
CA PRO A 174 14.47 13.95 6.52
C PRO A 174 14.98 12.68 5.83
N ASP A 175 16.05 12.79 5.05
CA ASP A 175 16.59 11.67 4.26
C ASP A 175 16.90 10.43 5.10
N ASN A 176 17.31 10.61 6.35
CA ASN A 176 17.62 9.51 7.28
C ASN A 176 16.38 8.80 7.83
N ALA A 177 15.16 9.26 7.54
CA ALA A 177 13.93 8.54 7.84
C ALA A 177 13.67 7.40 6.84
N PHE A 178 14.21 7.52 5.62
CA PHE A 178 14.09 6.47 4.61
C PHE A 178 15.15 5.39 4.84
N VAL A 179 14.69 4.14 5.00
CA VAL A 179 15.56 2.98 5.07
C VAL A 179 15.68 2.29 3.71
N SER A 180 16.72 1.47 3.56
CA SER A 180 16.94 0.61 2.40
C SER A 180 15.80 -0.39 2.20
N ASP A 181 15.44 -0.66 0.94
CA ASP A 181 14.46 -1.67 0.52
C ASP A 181 14.82 -3.09 0.98
N ASP A 182 16.05 -3.33 1.45
CA ASP A 182 16.45 -4.62 2.07
C ASP A 182 15.51 -4.98 3.26
N ILE A 183 14.87 -4.00 3.91
CA ILE A 183 13.88 -4.24 4.98
C ILE A 183 12.61 -4.95 4.46
N LEU A 184 12.31 -4.84 3.16
CA LEU A 184 11.12 -5.44 2.54
C LEU A 184 11.23 -6.97 2.45
N ASN A 185 12.43 -7.55 2.65
CA ASN A 185 12.59 -9.00 2.81
C ASN A 185 11.83 -9.57 4.02
N TYR A 186 11.40 -8.69 4.94
CA TYR A 186 10.63 -8.98 6.14
C TYR A 186 9.13 -8.65 5.98
N SER A 187 8.69 -8.28 4.77
CA SER A 187 7.29 -8.00 4.46
C SER A 187 6.45 -9.28 4.45
N CYS A 188 5.31 -9.23 5.13
CA CYS A 188 4.36 -10.35 5.23
C CYS A 188 3.02 -10.10 4.49
N LYS A 189 2.67 -8.83 4.26
CA LYS A 189 1.46 -8.40 3.56
C LYS A 189 1.76 -7.07 2.88
N GLU A 190 1.23 -6.89 1.66
CA GLU A 190 1.37 -5.65 0.89
C GLU A 190 0.03 -5.18 0.33
N ILE A 191 -0.14 -3.86 0.25
CA ILE A 191 -1.26 -3.18 -0.41
C ILE A 191 -0.69 -2.06 -1.27
N GLU A 192 -0.84 -2.17 -2.58
CA GLU A 192 -0.33 -1.19 -3.55
C GLU A 192 -1.44 -0.21 -4.00
N PHE A 193 -1.09 1.08 -4.02
CA PHE A 193 -1.93 2.16 -4.52
C PHE A 193 -1.31 2.76 -5.78
N ASP A 194 -2.11 2.81 -6.86
CA ASP A 194 -1.75 3.56 -8.07
C ASP A 194 -1.96 5.06 -7.80
N LEU A 195 -0.90 5.85 -7.94
CA LEU A 195 -0.91 7.29 -7.70
C LEU A 195 -1.14 8.12 -8.97
N THR A 196 -1.58 7.50 -10.06
CA THR A 196 -2.05 8.21 -11.25
C THR A 196 -3.27 9.07 -10.85
N PRO A 197 -3.32 10.36 -11.24
CA PRO A 197 -4.31 11.34 -10.75
C PRO A 197 -5.70 11.13 -11.37
N THR A 198 -6.34 10.02 -11.04
CA THR A 198 -7.71 9.70 -11.43
C THR A 198 -8.60 9.64 -10.20
N TRP A 199 -9.88 9.96 -10.37
CA TRP A 199 -10.84 9.91 -9.27
C TRP A 199 -10.93 8.51 -8.64
N ARG A 200 -10.81 7.44 -9.46
CA ARG A 200 -10.86 6.04 -8.97
C ARG A 200 -9.67 5.72 -8.07
N ASN A 201 -8.48 6.13 -8.49
CA ASN A 201 -7.26 5.91 -7.72
C ASN A 201 -7.27 6.71 -6.42
N PHE A 202 -7.71 7.97 -6.47
CA PHE A 202 -7.86 8.78 -5.27
C PHE A 202 -8.91 8.21 -4.33
N ASN A 203 -10.09 7.84 -4.84
CA ASN A 203 -11.15 7.24 -4.04
C ASN A 203 -10.70 5.92 -3.40
N ARG A 204 -9.96 5.09 -4.14
CA ARG A 204 -9.36 3.87 -3.60
C ARG A 204 -8.38 4.16 -2.47
N LEU A 205 -7.54 5.19 -2.60
CA LEU A 205 -6.64 5.61 -1.52
C LEU A 205 -7.41 6.02 -0.25
N ILE A 206 -8.50 6.77 -0.39
CA ILE A 206 -9.30 7.25 0.75
C ILE A 206 -10.11 6.11 1.41
N GLU A 207 -10.76 5.26 0.61
CA GLU A 207 -11.72 4.26 1.09
C GLU A 207 -11.09 2.91 1.44
N GLU A 208 -10.04 2.48 0.72
CA GLU A 208 -9.44 1.14 0.88
C GLU A 208 -8.15 1.15 1.72
N ASN A 209 -7.72 2.31 2.23
CA ASN A 209 -6.64 2.39 3.20
C ASN A 209 -7.04 1.67 4.50
N PRO A 210 -6.33 0.60 4.94
CA PRO A 210 -6.73 -0.21 6.09
C PRO A 210 -6.46 0.47 7.44
N TYR A 211 -5.85 1.65 7.43
CA TYR A 211 -5.52 2.42 8.62
C TYR A 211 -6.66 3.42 8.89
N SER A 212 -6.33 4.69 9.10
CA SER A 212 -7.34 5.71 9.43
C SER A 212 -8.02 6.30 8.20
N PRO A 213 -9.32 6.67 8.31
CA PRO A 213 -10.03 7.37 7.25
C PRO A 213 -9.33 8.69 6.92
N LEU A 214 -8.90 8.82 5.67
CA LEU A 214 -8.26 10.04 5.20
C LEU A 214 -9.32 11.11 4.93
N GLN A 215 -9.06 12.33 5.38
CA GLN A 215 -9.93 13.47 5.09
C GLN A 215 -9.71 13.93 3.66
N VAL A 216 -10.78 14.30 2.97
CA VAL A 216 -10.70 14.85 1.62
C VAL A 216 -10.75 16.37 1.71
N SER A 217 -9.72 17.05 1.17
CA SER A 217 -9.71 18.51 1.11
C SER A 217 -10.80 19.00 0.14
N PRO A 218 -11.37 20.21 0.36
CA PRO A 218 -12.36 20.77 -0.57
C PRO A 218 -11.85 20.81 -2.02
N GLU A 219 -10.59 21.21 -2.24
CA GLU A 219 -9.99 21.26 -3.58
C GLU A 219 -9.90 19.87 -4.23
N ASN A 220 -9.44 18.84 -3.50
CA ASN A 220 -9.37 17.49 -4.05
C ASN A 220 -10.76 16.88 -4.25
N TYR A 221 -11.74 17.23 -3.42
CA TYR A 221 -13.13 16.82 -3.60
C TYR A 221 -13.72 17.40 -4.89
N GLU A 222 -13.47 18.68 -5.17
CA GLU A 222 -13.88 19.36 -6.42
C GLU A 222 -13.27 18.66 -7.65
N ILE A 223 -11.96 18.44 -7.65
CA ILE A 223 -11.26 17.79 -8.77
C ILE A 223 -11.76 16.35 -8.96
N MET A 224 -11.83 15.56 -7.88
CA MET A 224 -12.32 14.19 -7.90
C MET A 224 -13.75 14.12 -8.47
N THR A 225 -14.64 15.01 -8.03
CA THR A 225 -16.03 15.06 -8.46
C THR A 225 -16.13 15.42 -9.95
N LEU A 226 -15.39 16.44 -10.40
CA LEU A 226 -15.32 16.79 -11.83
C LEU A 226 -14.79 15.63 -12.68
N GLN A 227 -13.76 14.92 -12.22
CA GLN A 227 -13.24 13.74 -12.91
C GLN A 227 -14.25 12.58 -12.94
N CYS A 228 -15.03 12.39 -11.88
CA CYS A 228 -16.10 11.40 -11.83
C CYS A 228 -17.15 11.65 -12.93
N PHE A 229 -17.56 12.91 -13.13
CA PHE A 229 -18.44 13.29 -14.23
C PHE A 229 -17.75 13.22 -15.60
N ALA A 230 -16.47 13.57 -15.69
CA ALA A 230 -15.72 13.63 -16.94
C ALA A 230 -15.37 12.24 -17.50
N ASP A 231 -15.19 11.24 -16.64
CA ASP A 231 -14.78 9.91 -17.03
C ASP A 231 -16.00 9.04 -17.40
N PRO A 232 -15.94 8.26 -18.49
CA PRO A 232 -16.97 7.26 -18.72
C PRO A 232 -16.94 6.21 -17.60
N PRO A 233 -18.07 5.57 -17.29
CA PRO A 233 -18.11 4.46 -16.36
C PRO A 233 -17.24 3.31 -16.89
N ALA A 234 -16.40 2.73 -16.03
CA ALA A 234 -15.54 1.61 -16.38
C ALA A 234 -16.34 0.30 -16.45
N THR A 235 -17.48 0.23 -15.75
CA THR A 235 -18.38 -0.92 -15.74
C THR A 235 -19.86 -0.49 -15.80
N PRO A 236 -20.78 -1.34 -16.26
CA PRO A 236 -22.23 -1.06 -16.19
C PRO A 236 -22.77 -0.92 -14.75
N ALA A 237 -22.03 -1.37 -13.74
CA ALA A 237 -22.39 -1.13 -12.34
C ALA A 237 -22.02 0.31 -11.92
N GLU A 238 -20.93 0.86 -12.46
CA GLU A 238 -20.55 2.26 -12.28
C GLU A 238 -21.46 3.24 -13.03
N SER A 239 -22.19 2.80 -14.07
CA SER A 239 -23.12 3.67 -14.81
C SER A 239 -24.38 4.06 -14.02
N VAL A 240 -24.52 3.58 -12.78
CA VAL A 240 -25.51 4.07 -11.81
C VAL A 240 -24.79 5.02 -10.85
N VAL A 241 -24.22 6.10 -11.39
CA VAL A 241 -23.66 7.17 -10.55
C VAL A 241 -24.85 7.81 -9.84
N ASP A 242 -24.98 7.54 -8.55
CA ASP A 242 -25.90 8.27 -7.70
C ASP A 242 -25.33 9.66 -7.48
N TYR A 243 -25.64 10.56 -8.42
CA TYR A 243 -25.16 11.94 -8.39
C TYR A 243 -25.48 12.63 -7.07
N SER A 244 -26.53 12.21 -6.36
CA SER A 244 -26.92 12.75 -5.04
C SER A 244 -25.82 12.61 -3.97
N LYS A 245 -24.91 11.64 -4.11
CA LYS A 245 -23.75 11.48 -3.22
C LYS A 245 -22.66 12.53 -3.42
N PHE A 246 -22.65 13.20 -4.57
CA PHE A 246 -21.61 14.15 -4.95
C PHE A 246 -22.09 15.60 -4.89
N VAL A 247 -23.34 15.88 -4.51
CA VAL A 247 -23.92 17.23 -4.55
C VAL A 247 -23.74 18.01 -3.26
N THR A 248 -23.56 17.36 -2.10
CA THR A 248 -23.65 18.07 -0.80
C THR A 248 -22.53 19.09 -0.60
N ASP A 249 -21.31 18.76 -1.03
CA ASP A 249 -20.12 19.57 -0.81
C ASP A 249 -19.46 20.04 -2.10
N PHE A 250 -20.07 19.74 -3.25
CA PHE A 250 -19.59 20.18 -4.56
C PHE A 250 -20.11 21.58 -4.86
N SER A 251 -19.20 22.54 -4.97
CA SER A 251 -19.49 23.96 -5.17
C SER A 251 -20.30 24.25 -6.44
N ARG A 252 -20.22 23.36 -7.44
CA ARG A 252 -20.92 23.49 -8.73
C ARG A 252 -22.14 22.61 -8.87
N ALA A 253 -22.64 22.07 -7.76
CA ALA A 253 -23.89 21.31 -7.69
C ALA A 253 -25.02 21.92 -8.54
N TYR A 254 -25.28 23.22 -8.39
CA TYR A 254 -26.35 23.91 -9.12
C TYR A 254 -26.13 23.96 -10.64
N GLU A 255 -24.90 24.17 -11.10
CA GLU A 255 -24.57 24.22 -12.53
C GLU A 255 -24.85 22.86 -13.20
N PHE A 256 -24.50 21.77 -12.51
CA PHE A 256 -24.74 20.41 -12.99
C PHE A 256 -26.23 20.04 -12.94
N LEU A 257 -26.95 20.44 -11.89
CA LEU A 257 -28.40 20.24 -11.78
C LEU A 257 -29.17 20.99 -12.87
N GLU A 258 -28.73 22.18 -13.26
CA GLU A 258 -29.35 22.93 -14.35
C GLU A 258 -29.23 22.18 -15.69
N VAL A 259 -28.06 21.60 -15.98
CA VAL A 259 -27.87 20.77 -17.17
C VAL A 259 -28.78 19.55 -17.16
N ILE A 260 -28.95 18.89 -16.00
CA ILE A 260 -29.88 17.77 -15.85
C ILE A 260 -31.31 18.21 -16.22
N ASN A 261 -31.80 19.31 -15.64
CA ASN A 261 -33.15 19.82 -15.91
C ASN A 261 -33.33 20.16 -17.41
N GLN A 262 -32.34 20.81 -18.03
CA GLN A 262 -32.37 21.13 -19.47
C GLN A 262 -32.37 19.87 -20.35
N CYS A 263 -31.65 18.81 -19.94
CA CYS A 263 -31.65 17.53 -20.64
C CYS A 263 -33.00 16.81 -20.53
N GLU A 264 -33.64 16.87 -19.37
CA GLU A 264 -34.99 16.32 -19.17
C GLU A 264 -36.03 17.01 -20.07
N GLU A 265 -35.98 18.34 -20.17
CA GLU A 265 -36.88 19.11 -21.05
C GLU A 265 -36.63 18.86 -22.54
N SER A 266 -35.37 18.69 -22.94
CA SER A 266 -34.97 18.54 -24.35
C SER A 266 -34.89 17.09 -24.84
N GLY A 267 -34.99 16.10 -23.93
CA GLY A 267 -34.81 14.67 -24.22
C GLY A 267 -33.36 14.28 -24.56
N LYS A 268 -32.38 15.13 -24.22
CA LYS A 268 -30.96 14.84 -24.41
C LYS A 268 -30.46 13.83 -23.37
N ASN A 269 -29.41 13.09 -23.72
CA ASN A 269 -28.73 12.23 -22.76
C ASN A 269 -27.90 13.09 -21.78
N PHE A 270 -28.26 13.06 -20.50
CA PHE A 270 -27.61 13.87 -19.46
C PHE A 270 -26.13 13.48 -19.27
N ASP A 271 -25.78 12.18 -19.31
CA ASP A 271 -24.39 11.73 -19.11
C ASP A 271 -23.43 12.40 -20.09
N ASN A 272 -23.79 12.49 -21.36
CA ASN A 272 -22.98 13.13 -22.39
C ASN A 272 -22.80 14.64 -22.15
N GLU A 273 -23.85 15.33 -21.69
CA GLU A 273 -23.79 16.78 -21.48
C GLU A 273 -23.04 17.12 -20.18
N LEU A 274 -23.23 16.35 -19.11
CA LEU A 274 -22.47 16.47 -17.86
C LEU A 274 -20.98 16.15 -18.08
N GLN A 275 -20.68 15.12 -18.87
CA GLN A 275 -19.30 14.78 -19.22
C GLN A 275 -18.62 15.91 -19.99
N LYS A 276 -19.32 16.54 -20.94
CA LYS A 276 -18.78 17.71 -21.67
C LYS A 276 -18.53 18.88 -20.72
N LEU A 277 -19.51 19.23 -19.90
CA LEU A 277 -19.39 20.33 -18.95
C LEU A 277 -18.19 20.14 -18.00
N ALA A 278 -18.08 18.96 -17.38
CA ALA A 278 -16.98 18.64 -16.48
C ALA A 278 -15.62 18.74 -17.18
N ARG A 279 -15.50 18.24 -18.41
CA ARG A 279 -14.26 18.34 -19.20
C ARG A 279 -13.92 19.78 -19.57
N GLU A 280 -14.90 20.60 -19.89
CA GLU A 280 -14.70 22.03 -20.19
C GLU A 280 -14.21 22.79 -18.95
N ILE A 281 -14.82 22.52 -17.78
CA ILE A 281 -14.38 23.10 -16.51
C ILE A 281 -12.94 22.68 -16.20
N ILE A 282 -12.62 21.38 -16.28
CA ILE A 282 -11.25 20.87 -16.04
C ILE A 282 -10.24 21.57 -16.94
N LYS A 283 -10.52 21.64 -18.25
CA LYS A 283 -9.64 22.28 -19.24
C LYS A 283 -9.44 23.76 -19.00
N LYS A 284 -10.43 24.46 -18.47
CA LYS A 284 -10.39 25.91 -18.27
C LYS A 284 -9.71 26.28 -16.95
N GLU A 285 -10.05 25.59 -15.88
CA GLU A 285 -9.68 25.99 -14.51
C GLU A 285 -8.42 25.29 -14.03
N TYR A 286 -8.12 24.11 -14.57
CA TYR A 286 -6.95 23.31 -14.21
C TYR A 286 -6.01 23.10 -15.40
N ALA A 287 -6.04 24.02 -16.37
CA ALA A 287 -5.22 23.98 -17.59
C ALA A 287 -3.72 23.86 -17.29
N ASP A 288 -3.27 24.55 -16.23
CA ASP A 288 -1.87 24.61 -15.82
C ASP A 288 -1.46 23.43 -14.93
N ASN A 289 -2.39 22.53 -14.58
CA ASN A 289 -2.08 21.34 -13.79
C ASN A 289 -1.66 20.19 -14.71
N PRO A 290 -0.36 19.83 -14.76
CA PRO A 290 0.14 18.81 -15.67
C PRO A 290 -0.42 17.41 -15.36
N ARG A 291 -0.87 17.17 -14.12
CA ARG A 291 -1.48 15.90 -13.70
C ARG A 291 -2.86 15.70 -14.30
N LEU A 292 -3.55 16.78 -14.68
CA LEU A 292 -4.90 16.73 -15.27
C LEU A 292 -4.89 16.85 -16.81
N ASN A 293 -3.71 16.86 -17.44
CA ASN A 293 -3.56 16.93 -18.90
C ASN A 293 -4.24 15.79 -19.67
N ILE A 294 -4.59 14.68 -19.02
CA ILE A 294 -5.35 13.58 -19.63
C ILE A 294 -6.69 14.05 -20.21
N TYR A 295 -7.26 15.15 -19.70
CA TYR A 295 -8.50 15.74 -20.20
C TYR A 295 -8.29 16.70 -21.38
N ASN A 296 -7.05 17.10 -21.69
CA ASN A 296 -6.75 18.03 -22.78
C ASN A 296 -6.88 17.40 -24.17
N ASN A 297 -6.84 16.06 -24.27
CA ASN A 297 -7.02 15.34 -25.54
C ASN A 297 -8.52 15.17 -25.89
N PRO A 298 -8.90 15.27 -27.17
CA PRO A 298 -10.27 14.99 -27.60
C PRO A 298 -10.63 13.53 -27.34
N VAL A 299 -11.82 13.29 -26.80
CA VAL A 299 -12.38 11.95 -26.58
C VAL A 299 -12.48 11.25 -27.93
N VAL A 300 -11.86 10.08 -28.07
CA VAL A 300 -12.19 9.16 -29.16
C VAL A 300 -13.63 8.74 -28.93
N SER A 301 -14.54 9.28 -29.73
CA SER A 301 -15.96 8.93 -29.71
C SER A 301 -16.10 7.41 -29.71
N VAL A 302 -16.61 6.85 -28.60
CA VAL A 302 -17.02 5.46 -28.54
C VAL A 302 -18.03 5.27 -29.65
N LYS A 303 -17.67 4.49 -30.69
CA LYS A 303 -18.57 4.18 -31.80
C LYS A 303 -19.88 3.66 -31.20
N GLU A 304 -20.97 4.33 -31.54
CA GLU A 304 -22.33 3.89 -31.18
C GLU A 304 -22.46 2.39 -31.42
N GLN A 305 -22.73 1.63 -30.36
CA GLN A 305 -23.12 0.24 -30.54
C GLN A 305 -24.44 0.21 -31.32
N PRO A 306 -24.59 -0.66 -32.32
CA PRO A 306 -25.80 -0.69 -33.14
C PRO A 306 -27.01 -0.99 -32.25
N LYS A 307 -28.03 -0.14 -32.39
CA LYS A 307 -29.35 -0.29 -31.75
C LYS A 307 -29.82 -1.74 -31.87
N ARG A 308 -30.00 -2.43 -30.75
CA ARG A 308 -30.71 -3.72 -30.70
C ARG A 308 -32.11 -3.49 -31.28
N VAL A 309 -32.35 -4.03 -32.47
CA VAL A 309 -33.69 -4.22 -33.01
C VAL A 309 -34.41 -5.16 -32.03
N VAL A 310 -35.38 -4.62 -31.30
CA VAL A 310 -36.31 -5.43 -30.52
C VAL A 310 -37.26 -6.07 -31.52
N GLU A 311 -36.94 -7.31 -31.94
CA GLU A 311 -37.91 -8.13 -32.66
C GLU A 311 -39.04 -8.52 -31.69
N ASN A 312 -40.21 -7.92 -31.95
CA ASN A 312 -41.47 -8.28 -31.31
C ASN A 312 -41.82 -9.74 -31.63
N LEU A 313 -41.54 -10.67 -30.71
CA LEU A 313 -42.08 -12.02 -30.76
C LEU A 313 -43.57 -12.02 -30.34
N SER A 314 -44.43 -11.70 -31.30
CA SER A 314 -45.85 -12.05 -31.26
C SER A 314 -46.01 -13.54 -31.56
N MET A 315 -45.98 -14.40 -30.54
CA MET A 315 -46.44 -15.77 -30.69
C MET A 315 -47.96 -15.85 -30.52
N LYS A 316 -48.67 -15.70 -31.64
CA LYS A 316 -50.05 -16.17 -31.78
C LYS A 316 -50.06 -17.70 -31.77
N ASN A 317 -50.62 -18.26 -30.71
CA ASN A 317 -51.15 -19.62 -30.68
C ASN A 317 -52.09 -19.86 -31.87
N LYS A 318 -51.76 -20.82 -32.74
CA LYS A 318 -52.73 -21.67 -33.45
C LYS A 318 -52.12 -23.04 -33.70
N GLY A 319 -52.61 -24.03 -32.97
CA GLY A 319 -52.19 -25.41 -33.12
C GLY A 319 -52.68 -26.07 -34.41
N LYS A 320 -52.11 -27.24 -34.70
CA LYS A 320 -52.80 -28.41 -35.25
C LYS A 320 -51.82 -29.58 -35.32
N ARG A 321 -52.23 -30.70 -34.70
CA ARG A 321 -52.19 -32.10 -35.19
C ARG A 321 -51.05 -32.45 -36.17
N MET A 322 -50.33 -33.58 -36.04
CA MET A 322 -50.84 -34.94 -35.90
C MET A 322 -49.65 -35.92 -35.95
N LYS A 323 -49.80 -37.10 -35.30
CA LYS A 323 -49.34 -38.46 -35.66
C LYS A 323 -47.89 -38.62 -36.20
N LEU A 324 -47.07 -39.51 -35.65
CA LEU A 324 -47.31 -40.93 -35.36
C LEU A 324 -46.36 -41.41 -34.26
#